data_AF-A0A1C1CYL6-F1
#
_entry.id   AF-A0A1C1CYL6-F1
#
_cell.length_a   1.000
_cell.length_b   1.000
_cell.length_c   1.000
_cell.angle_alpha   90.00
_cell.angle_beta   90.00
_cell.angle_gamma   90.00
#
_symmetry.space_group_name_H-M   'P 1'
#
loop_
_entity.id
_entity.type
_entity.pdbx_description
1 polymer ?
#
loop_
_entity_poly.entity_id
_entity_poly.type
_entity_poly.pdbx_seq_one_letter_code
_entity_poly.pdbx_strand_id
1 'polypeptide(L)'
;MPSDYSSRLQAVHQIRPHSPSPATGTARSDLAKTQLRAYSTKMVSQSVNKTALHPGGVEPSREHTELEEELHTSAHIDYDRVAIVANPSVSALYEDALVYETGTAITSTGALTAYSGSKTGRSPLDKRVVKEEGSEKDVWWGPVNKPMSPEVSIALLSICRSRLVRLFEKIEHMS
;
A
#
# COMPACT_ATOMS: atom_id res chain seq x y z
N MET A 1 -5.17 -54.98 22.37
CA MET A 1 -6.04 -54.12 23.18
C MET A 1 -5.97 -52.69 22.63
N PRO A 2 -6.91 -52.26 21.77
CA PRO A 2 -7.08 -50.87 21.36
C PRO A 2 -8.29 -50.24 22.07
N SER A 3 -8.28 -48.92 22.30
CA SER A 3 -9.51 -48.16 22.57
C SER A 3 -9.40 -46.74 22.04
N ASP A 4 -10.22 -46.46 21.03
CA ASP A 4 -10.51 -45.17 20.42
C ASP A 4 -10.91 -44.09 21.42
N TYR A 5 -10.57 -42.83 21.10
CA TYR A 5 -11.28 -41.65 21.59
C TYR A 5 -11.78 -40.86 20.37
N SER A 6 -12.96 -41.23 19.90
CA SER A 6 -13.72 -40.51 18.88
C SER A 6 -14.91 -39.79 19.52
N SER A 7 -15.15 -38.57 19.04
CA SER A 7 -16.42 -37.83 19.05
C SER A 7 -16.95 -37.27 20.38
N ARG A 8 -16.88 -35.94 20.51
CA ARG A 8 -17.97 -35.08 21.02
C ARG A 8 -17.58 -33.61 20.90
N LEU A 9 -18.11 -32.91 19.90
CA LEU A 9 -18.64 -31.54 20.06
C LEU A 9 -19.67 -31.33 18.96
N GLN A 10 -20.92 -31.64 19.31
CA GLN A 10 -22.12 -31.27 18.58
C GLN A 10 -22.45 -29.79 18.83
N ALA A 11 -22.72 -29.11 17.73
CA ALA A 11 -23.64 -27.99 17.52
C ALA A 11 -24.18 -27.23 18.75
N VAL A 12 -23.85 -25.92 18.80
CA VAL A 12 -24.72 -24.90 19.39
C VAL A 12 -25.22 -24.03 18.23
N HIS A 13 -26.42 -24.34 17.75
CA HIS A 13 -27.18 -23.50 16.83
C HIS A 13 -27.99 -22.51 17.67
N GLN A 14 -27.44 -21.32 17.92
CA GLN A 14 -28.20 -20.20 18.48
C GLN A 14 -28.77 -19.36 17.34
N ILE A 15 -30.06 -19.61 17.10
CA ILE A 15 -30.95 -18.82 16.25
C ILE A 15 -30.99 -17.40 16.82
N ARG A 16 -30.51 -16.40 16.07
CA ARG A 16 -30.71 -14.98 16.40
C ARG A 16 -32.09 -14.54 15.93
N PRO A 17 -32.84 -13.77 16.73
CA PRO A 17 -34.13 -13.23 16.32
C PRO A 17 -33.97 -12.21 15.17
N HIS A 18 -34.86 -12.30 14.19
CA HIS A 18 -35.02 -11.35 13.10
C HIS A 18 -35.31 -9.94 13.65
N SER A 19 -34.46 -8.97 13.34
CA SER A 19 -34.74 -7.55 13.53
C SER A 19 -35.66 -7.03 12.40
N PRO A 20 -36.71 -6.23 12.70
CA PRO A 20 -37.58 -5.67 11.66
C PRO A 20 -36.83 -4.61 10.85
N SER A 21 -37.00 -4.65 9.53
CA SER A 21 -36.48 -3.66 8.58
C SER A 21 -37.17 -2.29 8.79
N PRO A 22 -36.45 -1.16 8.83
CA PRO A 22 -37.09 0.15 8.81
C PRO A 22 -37.62 0.43 7.40
N ALA A 23 -38.94 0.54 7.31
CA ALA A 23 -39.62 1.05 6.13
C ALA A 23 -39.23 2.51 5.85
N THR A 24 -38.99 2.79 4.57
CA THR A 24 -39.20 4.10 3.91
C THR A 24 -38.37 5.28 4.43
N GLY A 25 -37.27 5.60 3.73
CA GLY A 25 -36.43 6.75 4.06
C GLY A 25 -35.55 7.26 2.92
N THR A 26 -36.04 7.29 1.68
CA THR A 26 -35.33 7.85 0.52
C THR A 26 -35.04 9.35 0.61
N ALA A 27 -35.46 10.05 1.67
CA ALA A 27 -35.21 11.49 1.84
C ALA A 27 -33.91 11.83 2.59
N ARG A 28 -33.26 10.89 3.30
CA ARG A 28 -32.03 11.19 4.09
C ARG A 28 -30.73 11.00 3.31
N SER A 29 -30.72 10.15 2.29
CA SER A 29 -29.54 9.93 1.43
C SER A 29 -29.25 11.11 0.51
N ASP A 30 -30.29 11.83 0.08
CA ASP A 30 -30.13 12.92 -0.88
C ASP A 30 -29.62 14.19 -0.20
N LEU A 31 -29.96 14.43 1.06
CA LEU A 31 -29.42 15.58 1.80
C LEU A 31 -27.92 15.39 2.09
N ALA A 32 -27.47 14.18 2.44
CA ALA A 32 -26.07 13.87 2.66
C ALA A 32 -25.24 13.95 1.36
N LYS A 33 -25.80 13.46 0.24
CA LYS A 33 -25.17 13.61 -1.09
C LYS A 33 -25.11 15.07 -1.54
N THR A 34 -26.13 15.87 -1.26
CA THR A 34 -26.16 17.30 -1.61
C THR A 34 -25.19 18.12 -0.74
N GLN A 35 -25.06 17.80 0.56
CA GLN A 35 -24.10 18.42 1.47
C GLN A 35 -22.65 18.06 1.11
N LEU A 36 -22.36 16.79 0.78
CA LEU A 36 -21.02 16.36 0.34
C LEU A 36 -20.63 16.95 -1.01
N ARG A 37 -21.56 17.08 -1.96
CA ARG A 37 -21.31 17.73 -3.26
C ARG A 37 -21.05 19.24 -3.10
N ALA A 38 -21.68 19.89 -2.12
CA ALA A 38 -21.44 21.31 -1.82
C ALA A 38 -20.08 21.58 -1.15
N TYR A 39 -19.52 20.61 -0.41
CA TYR A 39 -18.19 20.73 0.20
C TYR A 39 -17.03 20.36 -0.73
N SER A 40 -17.30 19.61 -1.81
CA SER A 40 -16.26 19.14 -2.74
C SER A 40 -15.93 20.12 -3.88
N THR A 41 -16.71 21.19 -4.10
CA THR A 41 -16.55 22.11 -5.26
C THR A 41 -16.01 23.50 -4.89
N LYS A 42 -15.21 23.63 -3.83
CA LYS A 42 -14.47 24.87 -3.51
C LYS A 42 -13.04 24.61 -3.05
N MET A 43 -12.24 23.92 -3.87
CA MET A 43 -10.82 24.27 -3.94
C MET A 43 -10.67 25.25 -5.10
N VAL A 44 -10.67 26.54 -4.76
CA VAL A 44 -10.28 27.61 -5.67
C VAL A 44 -8.84 27.32 -6.07
N SER A 45 -8.55 27.03 -7.35
CA SER A 45 -7.17 27.05 -7.82
C SER A 45 -6.67 28.48 -7.62
N GLN A 46 -5.72 28.64 -6.70
CA GLN A 46 -5.12 29.95 -6.41
C GLN A 46 -4.09 30.26 -7.50
N SER A 47 -4.52 30.38 -8.76
CA SER A 47 -3.65 30.96 -9.77
C SER A 47 -3.60 32.47 -9.58
N VAL A 48 -2.43 32.96 -9.17
CA VAL A 48 -2.14 34.40 -9.01
C VAL A 48 -1.73 34.99 -10.36
N ASN A 49 -1.68 36.32 -10.50
CA ASN A 49 -1.12 36.99 -11.68
C ASN A 49 -1.81 36.66 -13.03
N LYS A 50 -3.14 36.69 -13.07
CA LYS A 50 -3.88 36.62 -14.35
C LYS A 50 -3.64 37.91 -15.15
N THR A 51 -3.17 37.77 -16.39
CA THR A 51 -3.02 38.89 -17.33
C THR A 51 -3.76 38.56 -18.63
N ALA A 52 -3.98 39.54 -19.50
CA ALA A 52 -4.55 39.27 -20.82
C ALA A 52 -3.69 38.30 -21.66
N LEU A 53 -2.37 38.28 -21.42
CA LEU A 53 -1.42 37.35 -22.04
C LEU A 53 -1.41 35.97 -21.38
N HIS A 54 -1.70 35.90 -20.07
CA HIS A 54 -1.75 34.65 -19.29
C HIS A 54 -3.09 34.54 -18.54
N PRO A 55 -4.18 34.13 -19.22
CA PRO A 55 -5.50 34.04 -18.62
C PRO A 55 -5.58 32.97 -17.52
N GLY A 56 -4.71 31.96 -17.58
CA GLY A 56 -4.59 30.91 -16.57
C GLY A 56 -3.99 31.38 -15.24
N GLY A 57 -3.25 32.50 -15.23
CA GLY A 57 -2.42 32.90 -14.09
C GLY A 57 -1.14 32.07 -13.99
N VAL A 58 -0.28 32.42 -13.04
CA VAL A 58 0.85 31.59 -12.62
C VAL A 58 0.29 30.55 -11.67
N GLU A 59 0.36 29.27 -12.05
CA GLU A 59 0.11 28.18 -11.12
C GLU A 59 1.25 28.17 -10.09
N PRO A 60 0.95 28.23 -8.78
CA PRO A 60 1.98 28.14 -7.77
C PRO A 60 2.67 26.79 -7.92
N SER A 61 3.97 26.79 -8.20
CA SER A 61 4.78 25.58 -8.10
C SER A 61 4.71 25.11 -6.66
N ARG A 62 4.22 23.89 -6.44
CA ARG A 62 4.33 23.23 -5.14
C ARG A 62 5.82 23.05 -4.87
N GLU A 63 6.35 23.78 -3.90
CA GLU A 63 7.72 23.54 -3.44
C GLU A 63 7.80 22.14 -2.83
N HIS A 64 8.87 21.43 -3.14
CA HIS A 64 9.11 20.10 -2.58
C HIS A 64 9.39 20.21 -1.09
N THR A 65 8.93 19.23 -0.32
CA THR A 65 9.38 19.12 1.09
C THR A 65 10.81 18.61 1.12
N GLU A 66 11.55 18.86 2.21
CA GLU A 66 12.93 18.35 2.38
C GLU A 66 13.05 16.82 2.17
N LEU A 67 12.02 16.07 2.58
CA LEU A 67 11.93 14.62 2.37
C LEU A 67 11.76 14.26 0.89
N GLU A 68 10.98 15.05 0.15
CA GLU A 68 10.78 14.86 -1.29
C GLU A 68 12.10 15.13 -2.03
N GLU A 69 12.82 16.19 -1.67
CA GLU A 69 14.13 16.50 -2.25
C GLU A 69 15.19 15.44 -1.93
N GLU A 70 15.24 14.95 -0.69
CA GLU A 70 16.18 13.89 -0.29
C GLU A 70 15.93 12.60 -1.07
N LEU A 71 14.67 12.23 -1.24
CA LEU A 71 14.30 11.01 -1.97
C LEU A 71 14.50 11.16 -3.48
N HIS A 72 14.28 12.35 -4.05
CA HIS A 72 14.69 12.65 -5.42
C HIS A 72 16.20 12.51 -5.57
N THR A 73 16.99 13.08 -4.67
CA THR A 73 18.45 13.06 -4.72
C THR A 73 19.04 11.67 -4.49
N SER A 74 18.53 10.93 -3.51
CA SER A 74 19.12 9.67 -3.06
C SER A 74 18.53 8.45 -3.77
N ALA A 75 17.22 8.47 -4.05
CA ALA A 75 16.50 7.36 -4.63
C ALA A 75 16.14 7.57 -6.10
N HIS A 76 16.37 8.77 -6.66
CA HIS A 76 16.02 9.13 -8.04
C HIS A 76 14.53 8.89 -8.33
N ILE A 77 13.69 9.15 -7.34
CA ILE A 77 12.24 9.10 -7.45
C ILE A 77 11.76 10.51 -7.82
N ASP A 78 11.17 10.65 -9.00
CA ASP A 78 10.54 11.90 -9.44
C ASP A 78 9.17 12.05 -8.76
N TYR A 79 9.08 13.00 -7.84
CA TYR A 79 7.88 13.28 -7.05
C TYR A 79 6.73 13.84 -7.85
N ASP A 80 7.01 14.45 -9.00
CA ASP A 80 5.98 14.98 -9.88
C ASP A 80 5.29 13.87 -10.68
N ARG A 81 5.87 12.66 -10.69
CA ARG A 81 5.38 11.48 -11.43
C ARG A 81 4.97 10.32 -10.52
N VAL A 82 5.08 10.45 -9.21
CA VAL A 82 4.73 9.36 -8.30
C VAL A 82 4.00 9.93 -7.10
N ALA A 83 2.74 9.57 -6.96
CA ALA A 83 1.98 9.86 -5.75
C ALA A 83 2.52 9.04 -4.57
N ILE A 84 3.22 9.69 -3.63
CA ILE A 84 3.63 9.06 -2.37
C ILE A 84 2.55 9.26 -1.31
N VAL A 85 1.85 8.18 -0.95
CA VAL A 85 0.86 8.18 0.12
C VAL A 85 1.52 7.70 1.42
N ALA A 86 1.86 8.62 2.31
CA ALA A 86 2.44 8.29 3.60
C ALA A 86 1.36 7.77 4.57
N ASN A 87 1.59 6.57 5.14
CA ASN A 87 0.73 5.96 6.16
C ASN A 87 -0.77 5.92 5.79
N PRO A 88 -1.14 5.33 4.64
CA PRO A 88 -2.54 5.23 4.23
C PRO A 88 -3.37 4.48 5.28
N SER A 89 -4.64 4.87 5.40
CA SER A 89 -5.59 4.13 6.23
C SER A 89 -5.76 2.68 5.73
N VAL A 90 -6.17 1.78 6.61
CA VAL A 90 -6.44 0.37 6.25
C VAL A 90 -7.48 0.26 5.12
N SER A 91 -8.50 1.13 5.11
CA SER A 91 -9.50 1.15 4.03
C SER A 91 -8.92 1.55 2.68
N ALA A 92 -8.06 2.58 2.65
CA ALA A 92 -7.39 2.99 1.42
C ALA A 92 -6.51 1.84 0.87
N LEU A 93 -5.78 1.14 1.74
CA LEU A 93 -4.99 -0.03 1.35
C LEU A 93 -5.84 -1.18 0.77
N TYR A 94 -7.05 -1.39 1.29
CA TYR A 94 -7.98 -2.39 0.73
C TYR A 94 -8.48 -1.99 -0.66
N GLU A 95 -8.85 -0.72 -0.84
CA GLU A 95 -9.31 -0.18 -2.11
C GLU A 95 -8.21 -0.29 -3.17
N ASP A 96 -7.01 0.18 -2.86
CA ASP A 96 -5.85 0.11 -3.75
C ASP A 96 -5.53 -1.34 -4.15
N ALA A 97 -5.54 -2.27 -3.19
CA ALA A 97 -5.24 -3.66 -3.47
C ALA A 97 -6.29 -4.34 -4.37
N LEU A 98 -7.57 -3.96 -4.25
CA LEU A 98 -8.64 -4.46 -5.12
C LEU A 98 -8.61 -3.86 -6.52
N VAL A 99 -8.12 -2.62 -6.68
CA VAL A 99 -8.05 -1.93 -7.96
C VAL A 99 -6.79 -2.33 -8.74
N TYR A 100 -5.64 -2.39 -8.08
CA TYR A 100 -4.34 -2.46 -8.74
C TYR A 100 -3.66 -3.84 -8.65
N GLU A 101 -3.99 -4.69 -7.68
CA GLU A 101 -3.33 -6.00 -7.50
C GLU A 101 -4.23 -7.16 -7.98
N THR A 102 -3.78 -7.84 -9.04
CA THR A 102 -4.51 -8.98 -9.60
C THR A 102 -4.48 -10.18 -8.63
N GLY A 103 -5.63 -10.81 -8.42
CA GLY A 103 -5.74 -11.96 -7.52
C GLY A 103 -5.98 -11.58 -6.05
N THR A 104 -6.25 -10.31 -5.79
CA THR A 104 -6.72 -9.82 -4.48
C THR A 104 -8.24 -9.93 -4.37
N ALA A 105 -8.75 -10.30 -3.19
CA ALA A 105 -10.17 -10.35 -2.88
C ALA A 105 -10.44 -10.10 -1.38
N ILE A 106 -11.70 -9.82 -1.03
CA ILE A 106 -12.17 -9.77 0.36
C ILE A 106 -12.92 -11.08 0.67
N THR A 107 -12.56 -11.73 1.78
CA THR A 107 -13.25 -12.95 2.24
C THR A 107 -14.62 -12.62 2.84
N SER A 108 -15.47 -13.64 3.05
CA SER A 108 -16.77 -13.48 3.73
C SER A 108 -16.66 -12.96 5.18
N THR A 109 -15.47 -13.03 5.78
CA THR A 109 -15.18 -12.48 7.11
C THR A 109 -14.55 -11.09 7.09
N GLY A 110 -14.34 -10.49 5.90
CA GLY A 110 -13.78 -9.16 5.73
C GLY A 110 -12.24 -9.09 5.66
N ALA A 111 -11.56 -10.23 5.63
CA ALA A 111 -10.10 -10.25 5.48
C ALA A 111 -9.69 -10.01 4.01
N LEU A 112 -8.63 -9.24 3.79
CA LEU A 112 -8.00 -9.13 2.48
C LEU A 112 -7.16 -10.39 2.23
N THR A 113 -7.33 -11.01 1.08
CA THR A 113 -6.52 -12.14 0.61
C THR A 113 -5.85 -11.75 -0.70
N ALA A 114 -4.57 -12.10 -0.84
CA ALA A 114 -3.78 -11.90 -2.06
C ALA A 114 -3.00 -13.18 -2.39
N TYR A 115 -2.82 -13.47 -3.67
CA TYR A 115 -2.12 -14.68 -4.12
C TYR A 115 -0.62 -14.42 -4.31
N SER A 116 0.24 -15.15 -3.59
CA SER A 116 1.70 -14.95 -3.62
C SER A 116 2.43 -15.69 -4.76
N GLY A 117 1.70 -16.29 -5.69
CA GLY A 117 2.28 -17.03 -6.81
C GLY A 117 2.96 -18.33 -6.37
N SER A 118 4.10 -18.65 -6.97
CA SER A 118 4.85 -19.89 -6.70
C SER A 118 5.58 -19.91 -5.35
N LYS A 119 5.74 -18.76 -4.69
CA LYS A 119 6.42 -18.63 -3.40
C LYS A 119 5.39 -18.42 -2.30
N THR A 120 5.03 -19.49 -1.60
CA THR A 120 3.96 -19.50 -0.58
C THR A 120 4.48 -19.49 0.86
N GLY A 121 5.79 -19.34 1.03
CA GLY A 121 6.44 -19.36 2.34
C GLY A 121 7.78 -18.63 2.33
N ARG A 122 8.50 -18.76 3.45
CA ARG A 122 9.84 -18.20 3.57
C ARG A 122 10.80 -18.93 2.61
N SER A 123 11.82 -18.23 2.14
CA SER A 123 12.97 -18.79 1.43
C SER A 123 14.24 -18.65 2.28
N PRO A 124 14.48 -19.52 3.28
CA PRO A 124 15.60 -19.35 4.21
C PRO A 124 16.97 -19.29 3.51
N LEU A 125 17.11 -19.97 2.36
CA LEU A 125 18.35 -20.01 1.58
C LEU A 125 18.65 -18.70 0.84
N ASP A 126 17.69 -17.77 0.74
CA ASP A 126 17.86 -16.47 0.08
C ASP A 126 18.32 -15.38 1.07
N LYS A 127 18.22 -15.62 2.38
CA LYS A 127 18.70 -14.68 3.40
C LYS A 127 20.22 -14.47 3.28
N ARG A 128 20.65 -13.22 3.30
CA ARG A 128 22.05 -12.81 3.41
C ARG A 128 22.20 -11.76 4.49
N VAL A 129 23.38 -11.66 5.09
CA VAL A 129 23.76 -10.61 6.03
C VAL A 129 25.03 -9.95 5.51
N VAL A 130 25.04 -8.62 5.47
CA VAL A 130 26.23 -7.86 5.05
C VAL A 130 27.35 -8.11 6.05
N LYS A 131 28.52 -8.49 5.53
CA LYS A 131 29.70 -8.72 6.33
C LYS A 131 30.52 -7.43 6.38
N GLU A 132 30.25 -6.62 7.41
CA GLU A 132 30.91 -5.33 7.66
C GLU A 132 31.74 -5.39 8.95
N GLU A 133 32.81 -4.60 9.02
CA GLU A 133 33.78 -4.66 10.13
C GLU A 133 33.13 -4.43 11.50
N GLY A 134 32.12 -3.56 11.57
CA GLY A 134 31.44 -3.19 12.81
C GLY A 134 30.54 -4.29 13.41
N SER A 135 30.11 -5.28 12.61
CA SER A 135 29.19 -6.33 13.09
C SER A 135 29.68 -7.75 12.80
N GLU A 136 30.79 -7.93 12.08
CA GLU A 136 31.28 -9.25 11.66
C GLU A 136 31.47 -10.22 12.83
N LYS A 137 31.92 -9.73 13.98
CA LYS A 137 32.21 -10.56 15.17
C LYS A 137 30.97 -10.91 15.98
N ASP A 138 29.87 -10.19 15.76
CA ASP A 138 28.61 -10.34 16.51
C ASP A 138 27.57 -11.19 15.76
N VAL A 139 27.86 -11.58 14.52
CA VAL A 139 26.98 -12.42 13.71
C VAL A 139 27.42 -13.88 13.77
N TRP A 140 26.50 -14.78 14.15
CA TRP A 140 26.75 -16.22 14.07
C TRP A 140 26.67 -16.69 12.62
N TRP A 141 27.83 -16.75 11.96
CA TRP A 141 27.98 -17.20 10.58
C TRP A 141 27.72 -18.70 10.42
N GLY A 142 27.05 -19.07 9.32
CA GLY A 142 26.75 -20.47 9.04
C GLY A 142 25.71 -20.64 7.94
N PRO A 143 25.05 -21.81 7.85
CA PRO A 143 24.06 -22.08 6.81
C PRO A 143 22.84 -21.15 6.87
N VAL A 144 22.52 -20.60 8.04
CA VAL A 144 21.39 -19.68 8.30
C VAL A 144 21.76 -18.22 8.00
N ASN A 145 22.93 -17.75 8.45
CA ASN A 145 23.42 -16.40 8.19
C ASN A 145 24.59 -16.49 7.21
N LYS A 146 24.27 -16.38 5.93
CA LYS A 146 25.24 -16.43 4.83
C LYS A 146 25.81 -15.02 4.59
N PRO A 147 27.14 -14.86 4.49
CA PRO A 147 27.75 -13.54 4.31
C PRO A 147 27.46 -12.99 2.90
N MET A 148 27.41 -11.66 2.81
CA MET A 148 27.34 -10.87 1.58
C MET A 148 28.31 -9.70 1.72
N SER A 149 29.04 -9.36 0.66
CA SER A 149 29.96 -8.22 0.71
C SER A 149 29.18 -6.89 0.64
N PRO A 150 29.72 -5.79 1.21
CA PRO A 150 29.09 -4.47 1.11
C PRO A 150 28.81 -4.03 -0.33
N GLU A 151 29.71 -4.36 -1.27
CA GLU A 151 29.58 -3.98 -2.69
C GLU A 151 28.36 -4.64 -3.33
N VAL A 152 28.13 -5.92 -3.04
CA VAL A 152 26.95 -6.64 -3.53
C VAL A 152 25.67 -6.07 -2.92
N SER A 153 25.70 -5.70 -1.64
CA SER A 153 24.55 -5.07 -0.97
C SER A 153 24.18 -3.73 -1.61
N ILE A 154 25.17 -2.88 -1.88
CA ILE A 154 24.99 -1.58 -2.53
C ILE A 154 24.45 -1.76 -3.96
N ALA A 155 25.01 -2.71 -4.72
CA ALA A 155 24.53 -3.01 -6.07
C ALA A 155 23.07 -3.49 -6.08
N LEU A 156 22.69 -4.38 -5.15
CA LEU A 156 21.30 -4.83 -5.00
C LEU A 156 20.36 -3.67 -4.62
N LEU A 157 20.77 -2.79 -3.72
CA LEU A 157 19.99 -1.62 -3.34
C LEU A 157 19.73 -0.71 -4.55
N SER A 158 20.74 -0.49 -5.40
CA SER A 158 20.60 0.27 -6.65
C SER A 158 19.61 -0.37 -7.62
N ILE A 159 19.65 -1.71 -7.76
CA ILE A 159 18.71 -2.46 -8.60
C ILE A 159 17.28 -2.34 -8.05
N CYS A 160 17.09 -2.50 -6.74
CA CYS A 160 15.79 -2.37 -6.09
C CYS A 160 15.19 -0.98 -6.29
N ARG A 161 15.99 0.07 -6.08
CA ARG A 161 15.57 1.47 -6.31
C ARG A 161 15.14 1.68 -7.77
N SER A 162 15.98 1.26 -8.72
CA SER A 162 15.68 1.39 -10.16
C SER A 162 14.42 0.64 -10.57
N ARG A 163 14.19 -0.56 -10.02
CA ARG A 163 13.02 -1.37 -10.32
C ARG A 163 11.75 -0.78 -9.71
N LEU A 164 11.84 -0.17 -8.54
CA LEU A 164 10.73 0.51 -7.89
C LEU A 164 10.25 1.69 -8.75
N VAL A 165 11.17 2.55 -9.20
CA VAL A 165 10.85 3.70 -10.09
C VAL A 165 10.16 3.23 -11.37
N ARG A 166 10.72 2.23 -12.05
CA ARG A 166 10.12 1.67 -13.29
C ARG A 166 8.75 1.01 -13.07
N LEU A 167 8.49 0.48 -11.87
CA LEU A 167 7.19 -0.11 -11.54
C LEU A 167 6.13 0.98 -11.47
N PHE A 168 6.44 2.12 -10.85
CA PHE A 168 5.53 3.26 -10.78
C PHE A 168 5.22 3.85 -12.16
N GLU A 169 6.24 4.11 -12.99
CA GLU A 169 6.03 4.62 -14.36
C GLU A 169 5.12 3.70 -15.20
N LYS A 170 5.23 2.37 -15.00
CA LYS A 170 4.39 1.41 -15.72
C LYS A 170 2.93 1.42 -15.26
N ILE A 171 2.67 1.68 -13.98
CA ILE A 171 1.31 1.76 -13.43
C ILE A 171 0.60 3.01 -13.96
N GLU A 172 1.30 4.15 -14.04
CA GLU A 172 0.72 5.39 -14.59
C GLU A 172 0.31 5.26 -16.06
N HIS A 173 1.05 4.50 -16.87
CA HIS A 173 0.68 4.24 -18.27
C HIS A 173 -0.49 3.25 -18.44
N MET A 174 -0.91 2.56 -17.38
CA MET A 174 -2.03 1.61 -17.40
C MET A 174 -3.35 2.21 -16.86
N SER A 175 -3.29 3.33 -16.15
CA SER A 175 -4.46 4.08 -15.65
C SER A 175 -4.95 5.11 -16.67
#